data_AF-A0A4S4KG65-F1
#
_entry.id   AF-A0A4S4KG65-F1
#
_cell.length_a   1.000
_cell.length_b   1.000
_cell.length_c   1.000
_cell.angle_alpha   90.00
_cell.angle_beta   90.00
_cell.angle_gamma   90.00
#
_symmetry.space_group_name_H-M   'P 1'
#
loop_
_entity.id
_entity.type
_entity.pdbx_description
1 polymer ?
#
loop_
_entity_poly.entity_id
_entity_poly.type
_entity_poly.pdbx_seq_one_letter_code
_entity_poly.pdbx_strand_id
1 'polypeptide(L)' 'MLLNEVIMGNPIKLTTKDEDLTKPPDGYDSVVGEPGDELNYDESIVYRNDAIRPLFLIIYQ' A
#
# COMPACT_ATOMS: atom_id res chain seq x y z
N MET A 1 7.10 14.41 6.00
CA MET A 1 6.13 13.32 5.73
C MET A 1 5.12 13.77 4.70
N LEU A 2 4.77 12.91 3.75
CA LEU A 2 3.66 13.16 2.82
C LEU A 2 2.41 12.49 3.36
N LEU A 3 1.31 13.23 3.40
CA LEU A 3 -0.02 12.67 3.62
C LEU A 3 -0.75 12.70 2.28
N ASN A 4 -1.18 11.53 1.82
CA ASN A 4 -1.82 11.35 0.52
C ASN A 4 -3.22 10.77 0.73
N GLU A 5 -4.16 11.14 -0.14
CA GLU A 5 -5.33 10.31 -0.40
C GLU A 5 -4.91 9.22 -1.39
N VAL A 6 -5.13 7.95 -1.02
CA VAL A 6 -4.73 6.79 -1.82
C VAL A 6 -5.97 5.97 -2.17
N ILE A 7 -6.19 5.77 -3.47
CA ILE A 7 -7.34 5.01 -3.98
C ILE A 7 -6.97 3.53 -4.05
N MET A 8 -7.46 2.74 -3.09
CA MET A 8 -7.12 1.31 -2.97
C MET A 8 -7.90 0.40 -3.94
N GLY A 9 -9.11 0.79 -4.37
CA GLY A 9 -9.93 -0.08 -5.22
C GLY A 9 -10.35 -1.36 -4.50
N ASN A 10 -10.12 -2.53 -5.10
CA ASN A 10 -10.29 -3.85 -4.49
C ASN A 10 -8.96 -4.39 -3.91
N PRO A 11 -8.66 -4.19 -2.62
CA PRO A 11 -7.43 -4.69 -2.00
C PRO A 11 -7.51 -6.19 -1.69
N ILE A 12 -6.38 -6.90 -1.86
CA ILE A 12 -6.14 -8.19 -1.21
C ILE A 12 -5.32 -8.00 0.06
N LYS A 13 -5.57 -8.81 1.08
CA LYS A 13 -4.78 -8.84 2.31
C LYS A 13 -3.70 -9.92 2.23
N LEU A 14 -2.46 -9.56 2.55
CA LEU A 14 -1.33 -10.49 2.65
C LEU A 14 -0.68 -10.35 4.03
N THR A 15 -0.21 -11.46 4.59
CA THR A 15 0.39 -11.51 5.94
C THR A 15 1.86 -11.92 5.93
N THR A 16 2.41 -12.18 4.74
CA THR A 16 3.79 -12.63 4.51
C THR A 16 4.42 -11.69 3.50
N LYS A 17 5.72 -11.40 3.64
CA LYS A 17 6.39 -10.50 2.70
C LYS A 17 6.55 -11.19 1.34
N ASP A 18 6.50 -10.39 0.28
CA ASP A 18 6.84 -10.83 -1.07
C ASP A 18 7.59 -9.69 -1.76
N GLU A 19 8.91 -9.78 -1.77
CA GLU A 19 9.80 -8.73 -2.33
C GLU A 19 9.78 -8.70 -3.87
N ASP A 20 9.29 -9.77 -4.51
CA ASP A 20 9.22 -9.90 -5.97
C ASP A 20 7.85 -9.49 -6.54
N LEU A 21 6.90 -9.13 -5.68
CA LEU A 21 5.53 -8.75 -6.07
C LEU A 21 5.49 -7.37 -6.74
N THR A 22 5.50 -7.37 -8.08
CA THR A 22 5.52 -6.15 -8.91
C THR A 22 4.15 -5.70 -9.41
N LYS A 23 3.09 -6.48 -9.14
CA LYS A 23 1.70 -6.19 -9.49
C LYS A 23 0.76 -6.81 -8.44
N PRO A 24 -0.50 -6.37 -8.31
CA PRO A 24 -1.43 -7.04 -7.41
C PRO A 24 -1.78 -8.43 -7.98
N PRO A 25 -2.17 -9.40 -7.13
CA PRO A 25 -2.77 -10.66 -7.57
C PRO A 25 -3.97 -10.43 -8.48
N ASP A 26 -4.21 -11.37 -9.41
CA ASP A 26 -5.25 -11.21 -10.44
C ASP A 26 -6.63 -11.01 -9.81
N GLY A 27 -7.36 -9.98 -10.27
CA GLY A 27 -8.67 -9.60 -9.73
C GLY A 27 -8.63 -8.53 -8.63
N TYR A 28 -7.45 -8.07 -8.22
CA TYR A 28 -7.25 -7.02 -7.22
C TYR A 28 -6.55 -5.80 -7.80
N ASP A 29 -6.75 -4.64 -7.17
CA ASP A 29 -6.16 -3.37 -7.60
C ASP A 29 -4.94 -2.99 -6.75
N SER A 30 -4.87 -3.49 -5.51
CA SER A 30 -3.87 -3.12 -4.52
C SER A 30 -3.64 -4.24 -3.49
N VAL A 31 -2.65 -4.07 -2.62
CA VAL A 31 -2.37 -4.96 -1.50
C VAL A 31 -2.44 -4.18 -0.19
N VAL A 32 -3.01 -4.82 0.83
CA VAL A 32 -2.86 -4.43 2.23
C VAL A 32 -2.00 -5.50 2.91
N GLY A 33 -0.78 -5.14 3.31
CA GLY A 33 0.03 -5.97 4.18
C GLY A 33 -0.48 -5.80 5.60
N GLU A 34 -0.92 -6.86 6.26
CA GLU A 34 -1.35 -6.82 7.67
C GLU A 34 -0.25 -7.40 8.57
N PRO A 35 -0.05 -6.85 9.78
CA PRO A 35 0.88 -7.40 10.76
C PRO A 35 0.67 -8.89 10.98
N GLY A 36 1.77 -9.62 11.05
CA GLY A 36 1.78 -11.08 11.11
C GLY A 36 3.18 -11.61 11.41
N ASP A 37 3.55 -12.72 10.78
CA ASP A 37 4.84 -13.38 11.05
C ASP A 37 6.04 -12.50 10.68
N GLU A 38 5.94 -11.76 9.57
CA GLU A 38 7.08 -10.99 9.02
C GLU A 38 6.81 -9.47 8.93
N LEU A 39 5.54 -9.05 9.03
CA LEU A 39 5.13 -7.65 8.93
C LEU A 39 4.88 -7.07 10.32
N ASN A 40 5.50 -5.93 10.61
CA ASN A 40 5.37 -5.25 11.91
C ASN A 40 4.20 -4.26 11.97
N TYR A 41 3.78 -3.72 10.82
CA TYR A 41 2.77 -2.67 10.70
C TYR A 41 1.90 -2.91 9.46
N ASP A 42 0.74 -2.26 9.41
CA ASP A 42 -0.08 -2.24 8.21
C ASP A 42 0.63 -1.49 7.09
N GLU A 43 0.64 -2.07 5.89
CA GLU A 43 1.21 -1.48 4.68
C GLU A 43 0.15 -1.39 3.59
N SER A 44 0.09 -0.28 2.86
CA SER A 44 -0.81 -0.08 1.72
C SER A 44 0.02 0.07 0.46
N ILE A 45 -0.13 -0.87 -0.49
CA ILE A 45 0.66 -0.93 -1.71
C ILE A 45 -0.27 -0.77 -2.92
N VAL A 46 0.00 0.24 -3.74
CA VAL A 46 -0.67 0.50 -5.02
C VAL A 46 0.33 0.40 -6.17
N TYR A 47 -0.14 -0.03 -7.34
CA TYR A 47 0.73 -0.33 -8.49
C TYR A 47 0.52 0.63 -9.66
N ARG A 48 -0.28 1.69 -9.48
CA ARG A 48 -0.57 2.70 -10.49
C ARG A 48 -0.44 4.10 -9.92
N ASN A 49 0.26 4.98 -10.62
CA ASN A 49 0.52 6.35 -10.16
C ASN A 49 -0.77 7.18 -10.00
N ASP A 50 -1.79 6.92 -10.81
CA ASP A 50 -3.08 7.61 -10.75
C ASP A 50 -3.91 7.29 -9.49
N ALA A 51 -3.50 6.28 -8.70
CA ALA A 51 -4.08 5.97 -7.41
C ALA A 51 -3.60 6.90 -6.27
N ILE A 52 -2.57 7.72 -6.51
CA ILE A 52 -1.91 8.53 -5.46
C ILE A 52 -2.26 10.01 -5.66
N ARG A 53 -2.83 10.64 -4.64
CA ARG A 53 -3.14 12.08 -4.62
C ARG A 53 -2.48 12.75 -3.42
N PRO A 54 -1.36 13.46 -3.60
CA PRO A 54 -0.72 14.20 -2.51
C PRO A 54 -1.63 15.31 -1.99
N LEU A 55 -1.83 15.34 -0.67
CA LEU A 55 -2.64 16.37 -0.01
C LEU A 55 -1.78 17.34 0.79
N PHE A 56 -0.83 16.82 1.58
CA PHE A 56 -0.01 17.63 2.47
C PHE A 56 1.45 17.18 2.48
N LEU A 57 2.34 18.18 2.61
CA LEU A 57 3.71 18.00 3.02
C LEU A 57 3.86 18.51 4.45
N ILE A 58 4.14 17.60 5.38
CA ILE A 58 4.34 17.89 6.80
C ILE A 58 5.84 17.97 7.07
N ILE A 59 6.29 19.12 7.59
CA ILE A 59 7.67 19.39 8.00
C ILE A 59 7.74 19.24 9.52
N TYR A 60 8.66 18.40 9.99
CA TYR A 60 8.91 18.19 11.42
C TYR A 60 10.13 18.97 11.88
N GLN A 61 10.21 19.19 13.18
CA GLN A 61 11.38 19.72 13.88
C GLN A 61 12.25 18.60 14.42
#